data_AF-A0A358Y1Z1-F1
#
_entry.id   AF-A0A358Y1Z1-F1
#
_cell.length_a   1.000
_cell.length_b   1.000
_cell.length_c   1.000
_cell.angle_alpha   90.00
_cell.angle_beta   90.00
_cell.angle_gamma   90.00
#
_symmetry.space_group_name_H-M   'P 1'
#
loop_
_entity.id
_entity.type
_entity.pdbx_description
1 polymer ?
#
loop_
_entity_poly.entity_id
_entity_poly.type
_entity_poly.pdbx_seq_one_letter_code
_entity_poly.pdbx_strand_id
1 'polypeptide(L)'
;WSASAPAFGNELSFYLNETINTDTTFYYTSKEATGIFINHNVMNYLHTADPAYVSDTKQVLDKQLANSSLISTVNEKERNHYFSEIQKMVNYFKRKIEDDLNAFI
;
A
#
# COMPACT_ATOMS: atom_id res chain seq x y z
N TRP A 1 17.43 -51.74 -5.96
CA TRP A 1 17.23 -50.31 -5.68
C TRP A 1 18.18 -49.51 -6.55
N SER A 2 17.69 -48.92 -7.63
CA SER A 2 18.46 -47.94 -8.41
C SER A 2 17.45 -47.03 -9.12
N ALA A 3 16.96 -46.03 -8.40
CA ALA A 3 16.25 -44.93 -9.02
C ALA A 3 17.30 -44.07 -9.74
N SER A 4 17.25 -44.05 -11.07
CA SER A 4 18.03 -43.11 -11.87
C SER A 4 17.51 -41.70 -11.63
N ALA A 5 18.40 -40.75 -11.35
CA ALA A 5 18.03 -39.33 -11.26
C ALA A 5 17.42 -38.87 -12.60
N PRO A 6 16.34 -38.07 -12.59
CA PRO A 6 15.68 -37.64 -13.82
C PRO A 6 16.63 -36.79 -14.67
N ALA A 7 16.58 -36.99 -15.99
CA ALA A 7 17.48 -36.36 -16.98
C ALA A 7 17.29 -34.83 -17.14
N PHE A 8 16.23 -34.28 -16.53
CA PHE A 8 15.97 -32.85 -16.46
C PHE A 8 15.76 -32.50 -14.99
N GLY A 9 16.49 -31.49 -14.50
CA GLY A 9 16.25 -30.94 -13.17
C GLY A 9 14.79 -30.51 -13.07
N ASN A 10 14.12 -30.86 -11.96
CA ASN A 10 12.74 -30.47 -11.72
C ASN A 10 12.57 -28.98 -12.04
N GLU A 11 11.69 -28.66 -12.98
CA GLU A 11 11.42 -27.29 -13.39
C GLU A 11 10.82 -26.56 -12.17
N LEU A 12 11.67 -25.81 -11.47
CA LEU A 12 11.34 -25.17 -10.21
C LEU A 12 10.90 -23.75 -10.49
N SER A 13 9.59 -23.54 -10.55
CA SER A 13 9.01 -22.20 -10.70
C SER A 13 8.66 -21.62 -9.32
N PHE A 14 9.37 -20.58 -8.92
CA PHE A 14 9.00 -19.78 -7.76
C PHE A 14 8.23 -18.54 -8.18
N TYR A 15 7.15 -18.26 -7.46
CA TYR A 15 6.39 -17.01 -7.57
C TYR A 15 6.42 -16.33 -6.21
N LEU A 16 7.13 -15.20 -6.12
CA LEU A 16 7.15 -14.34 -4.94
C LEU A 16 6.19 -13.17 -5.18
N ASN A 17 5.24 -12.98 -4.29
CA ASN A 17 4.38 -11.80 -4.28
C ASN A 17 4.50 -11.11 -2.92
N GLU A 18 5.30 -10.05 -2.85
CA GLU A 18 5.32 -9.12 -1.72
C GLU A 18 4.27 -8.03 -1.96
N THR A 19 3.18 -8.05 -1.20
CA THR A 19 2.16 -6.99 -1.26
C THR A 19 2.10 -6.23 0.07
N ILE A 20 2.24 -4.90 0.01
CA ILE A 20 1.95 -3.99 1.12
C ILE A 20 0.47 -3.61 1.04
N ASN A 21 -0.35 -4.17 1.94
CA ASN A 21 -1.78 -3.88 1.99
C ASN A 21 -2.04 -2.64 2.83
N THR A 22 -2.07 -1.47 2.18
CA THR A 22 -2.53 -0.24 2.83
C THR A 22 -4.07 -0.26 2.92
N ASP A 23 -4.62 0.12 4.07
CA ASP A 23 -6.06 0.38 4.19
C ASP A 23 -6.43 1.51 3.21
N THR A 24 -7.31 1.20 2.26
CA THR A 24 -7.75 2.13 1.22
C THR A 24 -9.25 2.32 1.37
N THR A 25 -9.63 3.00 2.45
CA THR A 25 -11.00 3.45 2.68
C THR A 25 -11.17 4.87 2.15
N PHE A 26 -12.10 5.10 1.22
CA PHE A 26 -12.39 6.41 0.64
C PHE A 26 -13.80 6.86 1.00
N TYR A 27 -13.91 7.90 1.81
CA TYR A 27 -15.17 8.63 2.04
C TYR A 27 -15.33 9.73 1.01
N TYR A 28 -16.52 9.86 0.41
CA TYR A 28 -16.83 10.95 -0.51
C TYR A 28 -18.19 11.59 -0.23
N THR A 29 -18.31 12.85 -0.61
CA THR A 29 -19.56 13.60 -0.61
C THR A 29 -19.70 14.33 -1.94
N SER A 30 -20.88 14.25 -2.55
CA SER A 30 -21.26 14.93 -3.79
C SER A 30 -22.61 15.62 -3.62
N LYS A 31 -23.12 16.28 -4.68
CA LYS A 31 -24.46 16.89 -4.64
C LYS A 31 -25.56 15.84 -4.57
N GLU A 32 -25.39 14.70 -5.24
CA GLU A 32 -26.42 13.67 -5.31
C GLU A 32 -26.27 12.58 -4.23
N ALA A 33 -25.06 12.33 -3.72
CA ALA A 33 -24.81 11.22 -2.80
C ALA A 33 -23.59 11.40 -1.89
N THR A 34 -23.64 10.70 -0.76
CA THR A 34 -22.52 10.44 0.13
C THR A 34 -22.33 8.92 0.22
N GLY A 35 -21.08 8.47 0.22
CA GLY A 35 -20.80 7.04 0.26
C GLY A 35 -19.35 6.75 0.61
N ILE A 36 -19.06 5.45 0.70
CA ILE A 36 -17.73 4.96 1.07
C ILE A 36 -17.34 3.81 0.16
N PHE A 37 -16.07 3.83 -0.27
CA PHE A 37 -15.39 2.67 -0.84
C PHE A 37 -14.49 2.06 0.22
N ILE A 38 -14.62 0.76 0.43
CA ILE A 38 -13.85 -0.01 1.43
C ILE A 38 -13.07 -1.08 0.68
N ASN A 39 -11.81 -1.26 1.03
CA ASN A 39 -11.02 -2.36 0.47
C ASN A 39 -11.65 -3.71 0.86
N HIS A 40 -11.90 -4.55 -0.13
CA HIS A 40 -12.53 -5.86 0.08
C HIS A 40 -11.56 -7.02 -0.13
N ASN A 41 -10.63 -6.92 -1.09
CA ASN A 41 -9.69 -8.01 -1.37
C ASN A 41 -8.40 -7.58 -2.09
N VAL A 42 -7.79 -6.48 -1.66
CA VAL A 42 -6.53 -5.90 -2.21
C VAL A 42 -6.70 -5.30 -3.61
N MET A 43 -7.52 -5.93 -4.46
CA MET A 43 -7.74 -5.53 -5.85
C MET A 43 -9.09 -4.84 -6.07
N ASN A 44 -10.09 -5.12 -5.25
CA ASN A 44 -11.44 -4.60 -5.42
C ASN A 44 -11.92 -3.79 -4.22
N TYR A 45 -12.77 -2.83 -4.52
CA TYR A 45 -13.48 -2.02 -3.55
C TYR A 45 -14.95 -2.45 -3.45
N LEU A 46 -15.46 -2.50 -2.23
CA LEU A 46 -16.90 -2.52 -1.97
C LEU A 46 -17.38 -1.08 -1.80
N HIS A 47 -18.50 -0.75 -2.45
CA HIS A 47 -19.18 0.53 -2.27
C HIS A 47 -20.41 0.35 -1.39
N THR A 48 -20.64 1.30 -0.49
CA THR A 48 -21.91 1.42 0.23
C THR A 48 -22.32 2.88 0.36
N ALA A 49 -23.62 3.10 0.32
CA ALA A 49 -24.28 4.37 0.64
C ALA A 49 -25.27 4.23 1.81
N ASP A 50 -25.18 3.12 2.57
CA ASP A 50 -25.99 2.94 3.78
C ASP A 50 -25.71 4.09 4.77
N PRO A 51 -26.71 4.90 5.14
CA PRO A 51 -26.47 6.13 5.91
C PRO A 51 -25.84 5.88 7.29
N ALA A 52 -26.21 4.79 7.96
CA ALA A 52 -25.68 4.46 9.28
C ALA A 52 -24.20 4.07 9.16
N TYR A 53 -23.88 3.16 8.24
CA TYR A 53 -22.52 2.72 8.00
C TYR A 53 -21.59 3.87 7.55
N VAL A 54 -22.10 4.73 6.66
CA VAL A 54 -21.38 5.91 6.18
C VAL A 54 -21.07 6.88 7.32
N SER A 55 -22.05 7.15 8.20
CA SER A 55 -21.87 8.03 9.36
C SER A 55 -20.86 7.47 10.36
N ASP A 56 -20.97 6.20 10.71
CA ASP A 56 -20.06 5.56 11.68
C ASP A 56 -18.62 5.57 11.17
N THR A 57 -18.41 5.20 9.91
CA THR A 57 -17.09 5.22 9.28
C THR A 57 -16.54 6.64 9.18
N LYS A 58 -17.38 7.63 8.86
CA LYS A 58 -16.97 9.04 8.85
C LYS A 58 -16.51 9.50 10.23
N GLN A 59 -17.18 9.08 11.30
CA GLN A 59 -16.77 9.42 12.67
C GLN A 59 -15.39 8.84 13.01
N VAL A 60 -15.08 7.62 12.55
CA VAL A 60 -13.76 7.01 12.71
C VAL A 60 -12.69 7.82 11.94
N LEU A 61 -12.96 8.16 10.68
CA LEU A 61 -12.05 8.98 9.86
C LEU A 61 -11.81 10.36 10.49
N ASP A 62 -12.84 10.99 11.06
CA ASP A 62 -12.70 12.28 11.73
C ASP A 62 -11.81 12.20 12.97
N LYS A 63 -11.94 11.13 13.76
CA LYS A 63 -11.05 10.89 14.91
C LYS A 63 -9.60 10.67 14.47
N GLN A 64 -9.38 9.95 13.37
CA GLN A 64 -8.03 9.75 12.83
C GLN A 64 -7.44 11.06 12.32
N LEU A 65 -8.22 11.85 11.57
CA LEU A 65 -7.78 13.14 11.05
C LEU A 65 -7.47 14.13 12.18
N ALA A 66 -8.31 14.19 13.21
CA ALA A 66 -8.10 15.06 14.38
C ALA A 66 -6.82 14.72 15.16
N ASN A 67 -6.38 13.45 15.12
CA ASN A 67 -5.13 13.00 15.74
C ASN A 67 -3.93 13.04 14.79
N SER A 68 -4.12 13.49 13.55
CA SER A 68 -3.06 13.59 12.54
C SER A 68 -2.43 15.00 12.53
N SER A 69 -1.18 15.10 12.08
CA SER A 69 -0.50 16.38 11.87
C SER A 69 -0.65 16.84 10.42
N LEU A 70 -1.12 18.07 10.21
CA LEU A 70 -1.20 18.68 8.89
C LEU A 70 0.19 19.15 8.42
N ILE A 71 0.96 18.23 7.85
CA ILE A 71 2.33 18.50 7.41
C ILE A 71 2.40 19.36 6.14
N SER A 72 1.30 19.55 5.41
CA SER A 72 1.31 20.37 4.19
C SER A 72 1.41 21.87 4.44
N THR A 73 0.97 22.36 5.61
CA THR A 73 0.85 23.82 5.87
C THR A 73 1.45 24.29 7.19
N VAL A 74 1.37 23.51 8.28
CA VAL A 74 1.72 24.00 9.64
C VAL A 74 2.97 23.37 10.24
N ASN A 75 3.45 22.25 9.70
CA ASN A 75 4.59 21.51 10.27
C ASN A 75 5.68 21.22 9.24
N GLU A 76 6.40 22.27 8.83
CA GLU A 76 7.45 22.19 7.80
C GLU A 76 8.60 21.24 8.15
N LYS A 77 8.94 21.15 9.44
CA LYS A 77 9.99 20.24 9.91
C LYS A 77 9.58 18.79 9.68
N GLU A 78 8.37 18.42 10.10
CA GLU A 78 7.84 17.07 9.94
C GLU A 78 7.59 16.75 8.46
N ARG A 79 7.12 17.73 7.68
CA ARG A 79 7.01 17.63 6.21
C ARG A 79 8.35 17.26 5.57
N ASN A 80 9.38 18.04 5.87
CA ASN A 80 10.71 17.84 5.30
C ASN A 80 11.29 16.50 5.74
N HIS A 81 11.05 16.10 7.00
CA HIS A 81 11.44 14.78 7.49
C HIS A 81 10.74 13.66 6.70
N TYR A 82 9.41 13.69 6.62
CA TYR A 82 8.60 12.70 5.89
C TYR A 82 9.07 12.53 4.44
N PHE A 83 9.17 13.63 3.68
CA PHE A 83 9.61 13.54 2.28
C PHE A 83 11.08 13.14 2.13
N SER A 84 11.94 13.51 3.10
CA SER A 84 13.34 13.07 3.12
C SER A 84 13.45 11.56 3.32
N GLU A 85 12.67 10.97 4.22
CA GLU A 85 12.63 9.52 4.44
C GLU A 85 12.12 8.77 3.19
N ILE A 86 11.09 9.29 2.51
CA ILE A 86 10.64 8.74 1.22
C ILE A 86 11.78 8.78 0.19
N GLN A 87 12.48 9.91 0.08
CA GLN A 87 13.57 10.04 -0.87
C GLN A 87 14.72 9.07 -0.56
N LYS A 88 15.07 8.89 0.72
CA LYS A 88 16.07 7.90 1.15
C LYS A 88 15.65 6.48 0.78
N MET A 89 14.39 6.13 1.03
CA MET A 89 13.83 4.83 0.67
C MET A 89 13.93 4.58 -0.85
N VAL A 90 13.51 5.53 -1.68
CA VAL A 90 13.61 5.43 -3.15
C VAL A 90 15.06 5.25 -3.58
N ASN A 91 15.99 6.04 -3.02
CA ASN A 91 17.41 5.95 -3.36
C ASN A 91 18.02 4.61 -2.92
N TYR A 92 17.63 4.09 -1.76
CA TYR A 92 18.05 2.77 -1.29
C TYR A 92 17.62 1.67 -2.28
N PHE A 93 16.35 1.66 -2.70
CA PHE A 93 15.86 0.66 -3.66
C PHE A 93 16.51 0.79 -5.03
N LYS A 94 16.74 2.02 -5.53
CA LYS A 94 17.49 2.24 -6.77
C LYS A 94 18.88 1.62 -6.72
N ARG A 95 19.64 1.91 -5.66
CA ARG A 95 20.98 1.35 -5.47
C ARG A 95 20.96 -0.17 -5.37
N LYS A 96 20.00 -0.73 -4.62
CA LYS A 96 19.82 -2.18 -4.54
C LYS A 96 19.62 -2.80 -5.92
N ILE A 97 18.77 -2.21 -6.76
CA ILE A 97 18.54 -2.69 -8.13
C ILE A 97 19.81 -2.58 -8.98
N GLU A 98 20.57 -1.49 -8.86
CA GLU A 98 21.85 -1.30 -9.57
C GLU A 98 22.91 -2.33 -9.14
N ASP A 99 23.04 -2.57 -7.83
CA ASP A 99 23.96 -3.55 -7.27
C ASP A 99 23.59 -4.98 -7.71
N ASP A 100 22.29 -5.32 -7.66
CA ASP A 100 21.77 -6.60 -8.14
C ASP A 100 22.07 -6.77 -9.64
N LEU A 101 21.83 -5.75 -10.47
CA LEU A 101 22.11 -5.80 -11.92
C LEU A 101 23.60 -6.01 -12.21
N ASN A 102 24.48 -5.33 -11.47
CA ASN A 102 25.93 -5.46 -11.61
C ASN A 102 26.45 -6.84 -11.14
N ALA A 103 25.75 -7.52 -10.23
CA ALA A 103 26.11 -8.86 -9.78
C ALA A 103 25.81 -9.95 -10.83
N PHE A 104 25.00 -9.64 -11.86
CA PHE A 104 24.66 -10.56 -12.96
C PHE A 104 25.51 -10.38 -14.23
N ILE A 105 26.37 -9.35 -14.30
CA ILE A 105 27.28 -9.06 -15.43
C ILE A 105 28.71 -9.43 -15.06
#